data_AF-A0A953QXS2-F1
#
_entry.id   AF-A0A953QXS2-F1
#
_cell.length_a   1.000
_cell.length_b   1.000
_cell.length_c   1.000
_cell.angle_alpha   90.00
_cell.angle_beta   90.00
_cell.angle_gamma   90.00
#
_symmetry.space_group_name_H-M   'P 1'
#
loop_
_entity.id
_entity.type
_entity.pdbx_description
1 polymer ?
#
loop_
_entity_poly.entity_id
_entity_poly.type
_entity_poly.pdbx_seq_one_letter_code
_entity_poly.pdbx_strand_id
1 'polypeptide(L)'
;MRSAATIQDFAAGQMNRLLNALAFQLHRAVKSPGEKEIHDVRVSIRRFSQGLRLFAEFFPRGEARKIERRLKRMLRLTSEIRNRDIALEFLARSNRAALRRRLEKQRKVYQGQFLETAGRWSARDFSARWRNRLSLGGV
;
A
#
# COMPACT_ATOMS: atom_id res chain seq x y z
N MET A 1 39.70 2.44 0.79
CA MET A 1 38.94 1.17 0.70
C MET A 1 37.46 1.49 0.81
N ARG A 2 36.66 1.25 -0.24
CA ARG A 2 35.19 1.30 -0.12
C ARG A 2 34.77 0.05 0.65
N SER A 3 34.18 0.19 1.83
CA SER A 3 33.57 -0.93 2.53
C SER A 3 32.51 -1.54 1.61
N ALA A 4 32.55 -2.86 1.39
CA ALA A 4 31.52 -3.53 0.62
C ALA A 4 30.21 -3.44 1.39
N ALA A 5 29.15 -2.93 0.74
CA ALA A 5 27.83 -2.82 1.37
C ALA A 5 27.39 -4.21 1.87
N THR A 6 27.00 -4.29 3.13
CA THR A 6 26.51 -5.54 3.72
C THR A 6 25.12 -5.89 3.18
N ILE A 7 24.69 -7.13 3.35
CA ILE A 7 23.30 -7.54 3.03
C ILE A 7 22.30 -6.69 3.83
N GLN A 8 22.67 -6.29 5.06
CA GLN A 8 21.86 -5.43 5.90
C GLN A 8 21.74 -4.00 5.33
N ASP A 9 22.83 -3.41 4.83
CA ASP A 9 22.79 -2.09 4.16
C ASP A 9 21.94 -2.13 2.90
N PHE A 10 22.08 -3.21 2.11
CA PHE A 10 21.23 -3.45 0.95
C PHE A 10 19.75 -3.55 1.34
N ALA A 11 19.43 -4.36 2.35
CA ALA A 11 18.07 -4.54 2.85
C ALA A 11 17.47 -3.19 3.30
N ALA A 12 18.19 -2.43 4.11
CA ALA A 12 17.74 -1.13 4.58
C ALA A 12 17.51 -0.14 3.43
N GLY A 13 18.43 -0.08 2.46
CA GLY A 13 18.29 0.74 1.25
C GLY A 13 17.07 0.34 0.39
N GLN A 14 16.86 -0.96 0.16
CA GLN A 14 15.69 -1.45 -0.57
C GLN A 14 14.38 -1.15 0.16
N MET A 15 14.35 -1.33 1.48
CA MET A 15 13.15 -1.06 2.27
C MET A 15 12.79 0.42 2.30
N ASN A 16 13.78 1.32 2.38
CA ASN A 16 13.55 2.76 2.25
C ASN A 16 12.93 3.11 0.90
N ARG A 17 13.44 2.55 -0.21
CA ARG A 17 12.87 2.76 -1.55
C ARG A 17 11.42 2.27 -1.64
N LEU A 18 11.14 1.07 -1.14
CA LEU A 18 9.79 0.49 -1.15
C LEU A 18 8.81 1.28 -0.29
N LEU A 19 9.24 1.74 0.88
CA LEU A 19 8.43 2.57 1.77
C LEU A 19 8.15 3.95 1.16
N ASN A 20 9.14 4.57 0.52
CA ASN A 20 8.98 5.82 -0.20
C ASN A 20 7.99 5.67 -1.36
N ALA A 21 8.10 4.60 -2.14
CA ALA A 21 7.16 4.30 -3.22
C ALA A 21 5.74 4.12 -2.69
N LEU A 22 5.56 3.40 -1.58
CA LEU A 22 4.25 3.24 -0.92
C LEU A 22 3.68 4.59 -0.47
N ALA A 23 4.48 5.42 0.21
CA ALA A 23 4.04 6.74 0.66
C ALA A 23 3.63 7.63 -0.53
N PHE A 24 4.43 7.65 -1.60
CA PHE A 24 4.14 8.39 -2.82
C PHE A 24 2.82 7.95 -3.47
N GLN A 25 2.63 6.65 -3.69
CA GLN A 25 1.42 6.15 -4.34
C GLN A 25 0.18 6.36 -3.46
N LEU A 26 0.32 6.23 -2.14
CA LEU A 26 -0.77 6.52 -1.21
C LEU A 26 -1.18 8.00 -1.28
N HIS A 27 -0.24 8.93 -1.28
CA HIS A 27 -0.53 10.36 -1.42
C HIS A 27 -1.19 10.70 -2.76
N ARG A 28 -0.73 10.08 -3.85
CA ARG A 28 -1.34 10.25 -5.18
C ARG A 28 -2.78 9.75 -5.20
N ALA A 29 -3.04 8.56 -4.66
CA ALA A 29 -4.38 7.96 -4.60
C ALA A 29 -5.34 8.70 -3.65
N VAL A 30 -4.85 9.35 -2.60
CA VAL A 30 -5.68 10.20 -1.73
C VAL A 30 -6.19 11.43 -2.49
N LYS A 31 -5.36 12.04 -3.36
CA LYS A 31 -5.76 13.19 -4.18
C LYS A 31 -6.72 12.80 -5.30
N SER A 32 -6.48 11.68 -5.95
CA SER A 32 -7.32 11.17 -7.04
C SER A 32 -7.39 9.64 -6.99
N PRO A 33 -8.44 9.06 -6.35
CA PRO A 33 -8.59 7.62 -6.19
C PRO A 33 -9.15 6.95 -7.46
N GLY A 34 -8.43 7.10 -8.58
CA GLY A 34 -8.71 6.44 -9.84
C GLY A 34 -8.30 4.96 -9.84
N GLU A 35 -8.73 4.23 -10.87
CA GLU A 35 -8.45 2.81 -11.02
C GLU A 35 -6.93 2.51 -11.01
N LYS A 36 -6.15 3.30 -11.76
CA LYS A 36 -4.70 3.16 -11.85
C LYS A 36 -4.02 3.45 -10.50
N GLU A 37 -4.43 4.52 -9.82
CA GLU A 37 -3.85 4.94 -8.55
C GLU A 37 -4.11 3.89 -7.45
N ILE A 38 -5.32 3.32 -7.41
CA ILE A 38 -5.64 2.22 -6.50
C ILE A 38 -4.82 0.98 -6.83
N HIS A 39 -4.61 0.67 -8.11
CA HIS A 39 -3.72 -0.42 -8.52
C HIS A 39 -2.28 -0.19 -8.06
N ASP A 40 -1.73 1.01 -8.26
CA ASP A 40 -0.36 1.36 -7.87
C ASP A 40 -0.14 1.27 -6.35
N VAL A 41 -1.14 1.68 -5.54
CA VAL A 41 -1.13 1.46 -4.08
C VAL A 41 -1.09 -0.03 -3.74
N ARG A 42 -1.88 -0.87 -4.41
CA ARG A 42 -1.85 -2.32 -4.17
C ARG A 42 -0.49 -2.94 -4.48
N VAL A 43 0.10 -2.56 -5.61
CA VAL A 43 1.42 -3.06 -6.03
C VAL A 43 2.49 -2.65 -5.03
N SER A 44 2.52 -1.37 -4.62
CA SER A 44 3.47 -0.88 -3.63
C SER A 44 3.31 -1.53 -2.25
N ILE A 45 2.07 -1.74 -1.77
CA ILE A 45 1.80 -2.49 -0.53
C ILE A 45 2.34 -3.92 -0.64
N ARG A 46 2.08 -4.61 -1.75
CA ARG A 46 2.52 -6.00 -1.96
C ARG A 46 4.05 -6.09 -1.96
N ARG A 47 4.73 -5.23 -2.72
CA ARG A 47 6.20 -5.20 -2.79
C ARG A 47 6.82 -4.89 -1.42
N PHE A 48 6.30 -3.89 -0.71
CA PHE A 48 6.78 -3.57 0.64
C PHE A 48 6.53 -4.71 1.63
N SER A 49 5.36 -5.36 1.57
CA SER A 49 5.05 -6.53 2.41
C SER A 49 5.98 -7.72 2.12
N GLN A 50 6.33 -7.95 0.85
CA GLN A 50 7.31 -8.98 0.48
C GLN A 50 8.70 -8.65 1.05
N GLY A 51 9.14 -7.40 0.94
CA GLY A 51 10.39 -6.94 1.55
C GLY A 51 10.42 -7.12 3.08
N LEU A 52 9.31 -6.80 3.76
CA LEU A 52 9.17 -7.02 5.22
C LEU A 52 9.36 -8.49 5.63
N ARG A 53 8.95 -9.44 4.79
CA ARG A 53 9.14 -10.88 5.04
C ARG A 53 10.55 -11.33 4.70
N LEU A 54 11.05 -10.90 3.54
CA LEU A 54 12.34 -11.31 3.03
C LEU A 54 13.48 -10.87 3.97
N PHE A 55 13.37 -9.66 4.51
CA PHE A 55 14.40 -9.06 5.38
C PHE A 55 14.01 -9.09 6.86
N ALA A 56 13.08 -9.96 7.25
CA ALA A 56 12.50 -9.97 8.59
C ALA A 56 13.55 -10.11 9.72
N GLU A 57 14.63 -10.85 9.45
CA GLU A 57 15.74 -11.07 10.38
C GLU A 57 16.53 -9.81 10.71
N PHE A 58 16.54 -8.82 9.81
CA PHE A 58 17.29 -7.56 9.98
C PHE A 58 16.49 -6.47 10.70
N PHE A 59 15.23 -6.75 11.09
CA PHE A 59 14.38 -5.77 11.77
C PHE A 59 14.19 -6.12 13.26
N PRO A 60 13.93 -5.11 14.11
CA PRO A 60 13.54 -5.36 15.49
C PRO A 60 12.38 -6.37 15.60
N ARG A 61 12.52 -7.32 16.52
CA ARG A 61 11.63 -8.48 16.64
C ARG A 61 10.15 -8.06 16.68
N GLY A 62 9.39 -8.56 15.71
CA GLY A 62 7.95 -8.37 15.63
C GLY A 62 7.48 -7.06 14.99
N GLU A 63 8.36 -6.10 14.70
CA GLU A 63 7.95 -4.84 14.05
C GLU A 63 7.46 -5.06 12.62
N ALA A 64 8.14 -5.91 11.82
CA ALA A 64 7.69 -6.29 10.49
C ALA A 64 6.24 -6.83 10.51
N ARG A 65 5.95 -7.78 11.42
CA ARG A 65 4.61 -8.37 11.58
C ARG A 65 3.56 -7.37 12.05
N LYS A 66 3.94 -6.35 12.85
CA LYS A 66 3.01 -5.27 13.26
C LYS A 66 2.67 -4.37 12.07
N ILE A 67 3.65 -4.03 11.24
CA ILE A 67 3.45 -3.22 10.04
C ILE A 67 2.61 -3.98 9.00
N GLU A 68 2.92 -5.25 8.74
CA GLU A 68 2.13 -6.11 7.84
C GLU A 68 0.65 -6.17 8.22
N ARG A 69 0.34 -6.29 9.52
CA ARG A 69 -1.05 -6.30 9.99
C ARG A 69 -1.79 -5.01 9.61
N ARG A 70 -1.12 -3.86 9.65
CA ARG A 70 -1.69 -2.58 9.20
C ARG A 70 -1.88 -2.56 7.68
N LEU A 71 -0.90 -3.06 6.94
CA LEU A 71 -0.95 -3.19 5.48
C LEU A 71 -2.11 -4.08 5.01
N LYS A 72 -2.40 -5.19 5.71
CA LYS A 72 -3.52 -6.09 5.38
C LYS A 72 -4.86 -5.37 5.29
N ARG A 73 -5.14 -4.43 6.21
CA ARG A 73 -6.39 -3.65 6.17
C ARG A 73 -6.45 -2.78 4.91
N MET A 74 -5.37 -2.08 4.60
CA MET A 74 -5.30 -1.23 3.40
C MET A 74 -5.39 -2.05 2.10
N LEU A 75 -4.73 -3.20 2.07
CA LEU A 75 -4.78 -4.13 0.93
C LEU A 75 -6.19 -4.68 0.71
N ARG A 76 -6.94 -4.96 1.78
CA ARG A 76 -8.34 -5.39 1.67
C ARG A 76 -9.19 -4.31 1.03
N LEU A 77 -9.14 -3.08 1.54
CA LEU A 77 -9.94 -1.96 1.01
C LEU A 77 -9.65 -1.71 -0.47
N THR A 78 -8.37 -1.64 -0.83
CA THR A 78 -7.97 -1.43 -2.22
C THR A 78 -8.32 -2.62 -3.13
N SER A 79 -8.32 -3.85 -2.61
CA SER A 79 -8.76 -5.03 -3.37
C SER A 79 -10.27 -5.01 -3.60
N GLU A 80 -11.07 -4.60 -2.62
CA GLU A 80 -12.51 -4.46 -2.81
C GLU A 80 -12.84 -3.41 -3.88
N ILE A 81 -12.12 -2.28 -3.91
CA ILE A 81 -12.26 -1.26 -4.97
C ILE A 81 -11.89 -1.87 -6.32
N ARG A 82 -10.71 -2.49 -6.44
CA ARG A 82 -10.24 -3.08 -7.71
C ARG A 82 -11.17 -4.16 -8.24
N ASN A 83 -11.76 -4.98 -7.37
CA ASN A 83 -12.74 -5.99 -7.78
C ASN A 83 -13.95 -5.34 -8.47
N ARG A 84 -14.38 -4.15 -8.02
CA ARG A 84 -15.48 -3.42 -8.66
C ARG A 84 -15.03 -2.73 -9.93
N ASP A 85 -13.83 -2.17 -9.98
CA ASP A 85 -13.27 -1.59 -11.21
C ASP A 85 -13.24 -2.64 -12.33
N ILE A 86 -12.67 -3.82 -12.06
CA ILE A 86 -12.62 -4.95 -13.01
C ILE A 86 -14.04 -5.41 -13.40
N ALA A 87 -14.95 -5.54 -12.43
CA ALA A 87 -16.33 -5.94 -12.73
C ALA A 87 -17.06 -4.91 -13.60
N LEU A 88 -16.84 -3.61 -13.37
CA LEU A 88 -17.41 -2.53 -14.18
C LEU A 88 -16.82 -2.53 -15.61
N GLU A 89 -15.53 -2.81 -15.75
CA GLU A 89 -14.87 -2.99 -17.05
C GLU A 89 -15.51 -4.14 -17.84
N PHE A 90 -15.69 -5.31 -17.22
CA PHE A 90 -16.37 -6.45 -17.87
C PHE A 90 -17.84 -6.15 -18.24
N LEU A 91 -18.53 -5.36 -17.42
CA LEU A 91 -19.93 -4.99 -17.64
C LEU A 91 -20.12 -3.81 -18.60
N ALA A 92 -19.05 -3.16 -19.06
CA ALA A 92 -19.12 -1.97 -19.92
C ALA A 92 -19.92 -2.22 -21.21
N ARG A 93 -19.86 -3.45 -21.74
CA ARG A 93 -20.58 -3.87 -22.96
C ARG A 93 -21.93 -4.56 -22.68
N SER A 94 -22.39 -4.58 -21.43
CA SER A 94 -23.62 -5.27 -21.04
C SER A 94 -24.79 -4.31 -20.79
N ASN A 95 -26.02 -4.73 -21.08
CA ASN A 95 -27.22 -3.96 -20.74
C ASN A 95 -27.67 -4.10 -19.26
N ARG A 96 -26.74 -4.44 -18.35
CA ARG A 96 -27.03 -4.69 -16.92
C ARG A 96 -26.93 -3.41 -16.09
N ALA A 97 -27.70 -2.38 -16.44
CA ALA A 97 -27.63 -1.05 -15.83
C ALA A 97 -27.81 -1.05 -14.30
N ALA A 98 -28.75 -1.85 -13.77
CA ALA A 98 -28.97 -1.96 -12.33
C ALA A 98 -27.76 -2.52 -11.58
N LEU A 99 -27.09 -3.54 -12.14
CA LEU A 99 -25.89 -4.14 -11.56
C LEU A 99 -24.72 -3.15 -11.58
N ARG A 100 -24.52 -2.45 -12.70
CA ARG A 100 -23.50 -1.39 -12.82
C ARG A 100 -23.66 -0.32 -11.74
N ARG A 101 -24.86 0.24 -11.58
CA ARG A 101 -25.16 1.24 -10.53
C ARG A 101 -24.86 0.71 -9.13
N ARG A 102 -25.18 -0.56 -8.86
CA ARG A 102 -24.88 -1.20 -7.57
C ARG A 102 -23.36 -1.29 -7.34
N LEU A 103 -22.59 -1.70 -8.35
CA LEU A 103 -21.13 -1.81 -8.26
C LEU A 103 -20.47 -0.45 -8.10
N GLU A 104 -20.93 0.58 -8.83
CA GLU A 104 -20.46 1.97 -8.67
C GLU A 104 -20.70 2.48 -7.25
N LYS A 105 -21.89 2.24 -6.68
CA LYS A 105 -22.21 2.60 -5.29
C LYS A 105 -21.28 1.88 -4.31
N GLN A 106 -21.08 0.57 -4.48
CA GLN A 106 -20.17 -0.20 -3.63
C GLN A 106 -18.72 0.28 -3.75
N ARG A 107 -18.25 0.57 -4.96
CA ARG A 107 -16.92 1.14 -5.22
C ARG A 107 -16.73 2.43 -4.42
N LYS A 108 -17.71 3.34 -4.46
CA LYS A 108 -17.69 4.60 -3.70
C LYS A 108 -17.63 4.38 -2.18
N VAL A 109 -18.34 3.38 -1.64
CA VAL A 109 -18.28 3.03 -0.21
C VAL A 109 -16.86 2.62 0.20
N TYR A 110 -16.24 1.69 -0.54
CA TYR A 110 -14.87 1.25 -0.23
C TYR A 110 -13.85 2.37 -0.46
N GLN A 111 -14.05 3.22 -1.48
CA GLN A 111 -13.24 4.42 -1.68
C GLN A 111 -13.30 5.35 -0.47
N GLY A 112 -14.48 5.61 0.10
CA GLY A 112 -14.62 6.42 1.31
C GLY A 112 -13.82 5.85 2.49
N GLN A 113 -13.94 4.54 2.74
CA GLN A 113 -13.19 3.85 3.80
C GLN A 113 -11.67 3.86 3.56
N PHE A 114 -11.26 3.75 2.29
CA PHE A 114 -9.86 3.88 1.88
C PHE A 114 -9.34 5.28 2.19
N LEU A 115 -10.04 6.33 1.77
CA LEU A 115 -9.65 7.73 2.00
C LEU A 115 -9.56 8.06 3.49
N GLU A 116 -10.53 7.63 4.30
CA GLU A 116 -10.50 7.80 5.76
C GLU A 116 -9.27 7.09 6.38
N THR A 117 -8.99 5.86 5.94
CA THR A 117 -7.85 5.09 6.45
C THR A 117 -6.52 5.68 6.01
N ALA A 118 -6.40 6.09 4.76
CA ALA A 118 -5.20 6.70 4.19
C ALA A 118 -4.93 8.07 4.80
N GLY A 119 -5.96 8.90 5.00
CA GLY A 119 -5.85 10.20 5.68
C GLY A 119 -5.29 10.04 7.11
N ARG A 120 -5.75 9.04 7.86
CA ARG A 120 -5.20 8.73 9.20
C ARG A 120 -3.74 8.29 9.18
N TRP A 121 -3.26 7.69 8.09
CA TRP A 121 -1.86 7.30 7.95
C TRP A 121 -0.98 8.50 7.62
N SER A 122 -1.40 9.34 6.67
CA SER A 122 -0.69 10.56 6.29
C SER A 122 -0.60 11.55 7.46
N ALA A 123 -1.69 11.78 8.19
CA ALA A 123 -1.70 12.68 9.35
C ALA A 123 -0.76 12.23 10.49
N ARG A 124 -0.38 10.95 10.54
CA ARG A 124 0.48 10.38 11.58
C ARG A 124 1.92 10.16 11.09
N ASP A 125 2.27 10.70 9.92
CA ASP A 125 3.50 10.42 9.17
C ASP A 125 3.93 8.96 9.32
N PHE A 126 3.09 8.06 8.81
CA PHE A 126 3.35 6.63 8.92
C PHE A 126 4.72 6.25 8.35
N SER A 127 5.19 6.98 7.34
CA SER A 127 6.44 6.70 6.64
C SER A 127 7.64 6.89 7.58
N ALA A 128 7.77 8.06 8.23
CA ALA A 128 8.86 8.29 9.18
C ALA A 128 8.79 7.34 10.38
N ARG A 129 7.58 7.07 10.88
CA ARG A 129 7.40 6.14 12.00
C ARG A 129 7.83 4.73 11.67
N TRP A 130 7.56 4.26 10.44
CA TRP A 130 7.95 2.91 10.04
C TRP A 130 9.44 2.84 9.73
N ARG A 131 10.06 3.90 9.19
CA ARG A 131 11.53 3.99 9.09
C ARG A 131 12.19 3.81 10.45
N ASN A 132 11.71 4.55 11.46
CA ASN A 132 12.26 4.46 12.82
C ASN A 132 12.05 3.06 13.44
N ARG A 133 10.86 2.47 13.28
CA ARG A 133 10.55 1.13 13.84
C ARG A 133 11.34 0.00 13.19
N LEU A 134 11.69 0.15 11.92
CA LEU A 134 12.48 -0.82 11.17
C LEU A 134 13.98 -0.49 11.21
N SER A 135 14.39 0.53 11.98
CA SER A 135 15.78 1.00 12.07
C SER A 135 16.41 1.32 10.71
N LEU A 136 15.65 1.92 9.79
CA LEU A 136 16.10 2.22 8.42
C LEU A 136 16.89 3.53 8.29
N GLY A 137 17.19 4.22 9.40
CA GLY A 137 17.74 5.58 9.42
C GLY A 137 19.27 5.69 9.35
N GLY A 138 19.98 4.59 9.08
CA GLY A 138 21.45 4.52 9.16
C GLY A 138 22.17 4.21 7.84
N VAL A 139 21.54 4.42 6.69
CA VAL A 139 22.14 4.21 5.34
C VAL A 139 22.10 5.50 4.53
#